data_AF-A0A1H7JBD4-F1
#
_entry.id   AF-A0A1H7JBD4-F1
#
_cell.length_a   1.000
_cell.length_b   1.000
_cell.length_c   1.000
_cell.angle_alpha   90.00
_cell.angle_beta   90.00
_cell.angle_gamma   90.00
#
_symmetry.space_group_name_H-M   'P 1'
#
loop_
_entity.id
_entity.type
_entity.pdbx_description
1 polymer ?
#
loop_
_entity_poly.entity_id
_entity_poly.type
_entity_poly.pdbx_seq_one_letter_code
_entity_poly.pdbx_strand_id
1 'polypeptide(L)'
;MKMSLVSLSKLLKIRITYDNVRVMPYLRINKRYIITEHFLTKELELNNLDTYEWHTLSTAELSDILTFQSTFHLQKEYDPILPK
;
A
#
# COMPACT_ATOMS: atom_id res chain seq x y z
N MET A 1 -3.54 -16.02 9.85
CA MET A 1 -3.57 -15.91 8.37
C MET A 1 -2.53 -14.88 7.96
N LYS A 2 -1.65 -15.20 7.00
CA LYS A 2 -0.64 -14.25 6.50
C LYS A 2 -1.33 -13.31 5.49
N MET A 3 -1.14 -12.00 5.64
CA MET A 3 -1.70 -11.01 4.72
C MET A 3 -1.02 -11.14 3.35
N SER A 4 -1.79 -11.29 2.28
CA SER A 4 -1.25 -11.29 0.91
C SER A 4 -1.44 -9.93 0.25
N LEU A 5 -0.72 -9.71 -0.85
CA LEU A 5 -0.80 -8.44 -1.58
C LEU A 5 -2.21 -8.18 -2.12
N VAL A 6 -2.89 -9.24 -2.56
CA VAL A 6 -4.27 -9.21 -3.05
C VAL A 6 -5.27 -8.89 -1.93
N SER A 7 -5.07 -9.44 -0.74
CA SER A 7 -5.93 -9.13 0.41
C SER A 7 -5.73 -7.67 0.84
N LEU A 8 -4.47 -7.21 0.89
CA LEU A 8 -4.15 -5.83 1.22
C LEU A 8 -4.71 -4.85 0.18
N SER A 9 -4.65 -5.18 -1.11
CA SER A 9 -5.19 -4.35 -2.18
C SER A 9 -6.69 -4.10 -2.01
N LYS A 10 -7.44 -5.15 -1.63
CA LYS A 10 -8.88 -5.07 -1.37
C LYS A 10 -9.18 -4.22 -0.15
N LEU A 11 -8.43 -4.39 0.94
CA LEU A 11 -8.60 -3.61 2.17
C LEU A 11 -8.35 -2.12 1.95
N LEU A 12 -7.26 -1.79 1.23
CA LEU A 12 -6.88 -0.40 0.95
C LEU A 12 -7.66 0.20 -0.23
N LYS A 13 -8.49 -0.58 -0.93
CA LYS A 13 -9.15 -0.19 -2.18
C LYS A 13 -8.14 0.38 -3.20
N ILE A 14 -6.91 -0.14 -3.21
CA ILE A 14 -5.84 0.24 -4.15
C ILE A 14 -5.76 -0.83 -5.22
N ARG A 15 -5.69 -0.41 -6.49
CA ARG A 15 -5.50 -1.33 -7.61
C ARG A 15 -4.07 -1.89 -7.62
N ILE A 16 -3.94 -3.21 -7.79
CA ILE A 16 -2.66 -3.84 -8.08
C ILE A 16 -2.15 -3.35 -9.43
N THR A 17 -0.93 -2.83 -9.41
CA THR A 17 -0.20 -2.39 -10.60
C THR A 17 0.90 -3.42 -10.90
N TYR A 18 1.43 -3.39 -12.13
CA TYR A 18 2.54 -4.24 -12.54
C TYR A 18 3.70 -3.37 -13.01
N ASP A 19 4.91 -3.91 -12.95
CA ASP A 19 6.09 -3.27 -13.53
C ASP A 19 5.96 -3.09 -15.06
N ASN A 20 6.92 -2.39 -15.65
CA ASN A 20 6.91 -2.09 -17.09
C ASN A 20 6.98 -3.34 -17.98
N VAL A 21 7.38 -4.49 -17.42
CA VAL A 21 7.47 -5.79 -18.11
C VAL A 21 6.30 -6.73 -17.74
N ARG A 22 5.35 -6.28 -16.93
CA ARG A 22 4.18 -7.01 -16.43
C ARG A 22 4.48 -8.30 -15.65
N VAL A 23 5.64 -8.37 -14.99
CA VAL A 23 6.08 -9.56 -14.25
C VAL A 23 5.75 -9.43 -12.78
N MET A 24 6.10 -8.30 -12.16
CA MET A 24 5.98 -8.15 -10.71
C MET A 24 4.76 -7.31 -10.31
N PRO A 25 3.75 -7.89 -9.64
CA PRO A 25 2.64 -7.12 -9.09
C PRO A 25 3.07 -6.33 -7.85
N TYR A 26 2.58 -5.10 -7.73
CA TYR A 26 2.82 -4.24 -6.58
C TYR A 26 1.63 -3.32 -6.28
N LEU A 27 1.57 -2.83 -5.05
CA LEU A 27 0.68 -1.73 -4.66
C LEU A 27 1.46 -0.43 -4.63
N ARG A 28 1.01 0.56 -5.39
CA ARG A 28 1.57 1.91 -5.36
C ARG A 28 0.98 2.66 -4.17
N ILE A 29 1.80 2.98 -3.17
CA ILE A 29 1.34 3.76 -2.01
C ILE A 29 1.42 5.25 -2.33
N ASN A 30 2.56 5.69 -2.88
CA ASN A 30 2.75 7.05 -3.37
C ASN A 30 3.84 7.09 -4.45
N LYS A 31 4.46 8.25 -4.68
CA LYS A 31 5.53 8.39 -5.70
C LYS A 31 6.81 7.63 -5.34
N ARG A 32 7.08 7.42 -4.05
CA ARG A 32 8.32 6.85 -3.51
C ARG A 32 8.17 5.40 -3.06
N TYR A 33 7.01 5.02 -2.53
CA TYR A 33 6.85 3.72 -1.89
C TYR A 33 5.92 2.80 -2.66
N ILE A 34 6.34 1.54 -2.78
CA ILE A 34 5.51 0.43 -3.26
C ILE A 34 5.53 -0.72 -2.26
N ILE A 35 4.46 -1.50 -2.24
CA ILE A 35 4.40 -2.77 -1.50
C ILE A 35 4.44 -3.91 -2.50
N THR A 36 5.32 -4.88 -2.28
CA THR A 36 5.45 -6.11 -3.07
C THR A 36 5.19 -7.32 -2.19
N GLU A 37 5.09 -8.49 -2.82
CA GLU A 37 5.06 -9.77 -2.11
C GLU A 37 6.32 -10.56 -2.47
N HIS A 38 7.12 -10.89 -1.47
CA HIS A 38 8.35 -11.66 -1.65
C HIS A 38 8.00 -13.02 -2.29
N PHE A 39 8.68 -13.35 -3.39
CA PHE A 39 8.33 -14.51 -4.23
C PHE A 39 8.29 -15.83 -3.47
N LEU A 40 9.30 -16.09 -2.62
CA LEU A 40 9.43 -17.32 -1.84
C LEU A 40 8.62 -17.30 -0.54
N THR A 41 8.86 -16.33 0.35
CA THR A 41 8.27 -16.29 1.70
C THR A 41 6.81 -15.83 1.74
N LYS A 42 6.31 -15.26 0.64
CA LYS A 42 5.00 -14.61 0.54
C LYS A 42 4.79 -13.50 1.58
N GLU A 43 5.88 -12.86 2.00
CA GLU A 43 5.84 -11.73 2.91
C GLU A 43 5.63 -10.44 2.15
N LEU A 44 4.92 -9.51 2.77
CA LEU A 44 4.77 -8.17 2.21
C LEU A 44 6.01 -7.35 2.52
N GLU A 45 6.52 -6.65 1.51
CA GLU A 45 7.72 -5.84 1.62
C GLU A 45 7.40 -4.41 1.23
N LEU A 46 7.85 -3.45 2.03
CA LEU A 46 7.83 -2.04 1.65
C LEU A 46 9.13 -1.74 0.92
N ASN A 47 9.03 -1.18 -0.28
CA ASN A 47 10.19 -0.81 -1.09
C ASN A 47 10.20 0.70 -1.29
N ASN A 48 11.34 1.31 -0.99
CA ASN A 48 11.60 2.72 -1.28
C ASN A 48 12.28 2.84 -2.65
N LEU A 49 11.58 3.44 -3.60
CA LEU A 49 12.07 3.63 -4.97
C LEU A 49 13.16 4.70 -5.07
N ASP A 50 13.30 5.58 -4.07
CA ASP A 50 14.35 6.62 -4.07
C ASP A 50 15.70 6.04 -3.59
N THR A 51 15.67 5.15 -2.59
CA THR A 51 16.90 4.57 -2.00
C THR A 51 17.19 3.14 -2.45
N TYR A 52 16.23 2.48 -3.13
CA TYR A 52 16.27 1.06 -3.48
C TYR A 52 16.41 0.13 -2.27
N GLU A 53 16.01 0.60 -1.09
CA GLU A 53 15.95 -0.21 0.13
C GLU A 53 14.57 -0.84 0.28
N TRP A 54 14.55 -2.04 0.86
CA TRP A 54 13.32 -2.76 1.17
C TRP A 54 13.40 -3.43 2.52
N HIS A 55 12.24 -3.62 3.14
CA HIS A 55 12.12 -4.40 4.37
C HIS A 55 10.76 -5.10 4.43
N THR A 56 10.73 -6.24 5.12
CA THR A 56 9.49 -6.95 5.40
C THR A 56 8.60 -6.12 6.32
N LEU A 57 7.34 -5.92 5.92
CA LEU A 57 6.35 -5.21 6.72
C LEU A 57 5.97 -6.03 7.96
N SER A 58 6.14 -5.42 9.11
CA SER A 58 5.61 -5.94 10.37
C SER A 58 4.08 -5.79 10.45
N THR A 59 3.46 -6.52 11.37
CA THR A 59 2.01 -6.40 11.63
C THR A 59 1.62 -5.01 12.13
N ALA A 60 2.52 -4.34 12.88
CA ALA A 60 2.31 -2.97 13.34
C ALA A 60 2.24 -2.00 12.15
N GLU A 61 3.22 -2.06 11.25
CA GLU A 61 3.26 -1.19 10.06
C GLU A 61 2.08 -1.45 9.11
N LEU A 62 1.65 -2.71 8.95
CA LEU A 62 0.45 -3.02 8.18
C LEU A 62 -0.81 -2.39 8.80
N SER A 63 -0.89 -2.38 10.14
CA SER A 63 -1.99 -1.75 10.86
C SER A 63 -1.97 -0.24 10.64
N ASP A 64 -0.80 0.39 10.76
CA ASP A 64 -0.63 1.83 10.52
C ASP A 64 -1.02 2.22 9.10
N ILE A 65 -0.64 1.43 8.08
CA ILE A 65 -1.02 1.67 6.67
C ILE A 65 -2.54 1.61 6.50
N LEU A 66 -3.21 0.65 7.14
CA LEU A 66 -4.67 0.50 7.09
C LEU A 66 -5.37 1.68 7.79
N THR A 67 -4.87 2.13 8.94
CA THR A 67 -5.43 3.25 9.72
C THR A 67 -5.15 4.62 9.08
N PHE A 68 -3.99 4.78 8.43
CA PHE A 68 -3.68 5.99 7.69
C PHE A 68 -4.67 6.21 6.54
N GLN A 69 -5.02 5.14 5.82
CA GLN A 69 -6.03 5.20 4.78
C GLN A 69 -7.43 5.51 5.31
N SER A 70 -7.85 4.94 6.44
CA SER A 70 -9.16 5.28 7.01
C SER A 70 -9.26 6.77 7.37
N THR A 71 -8.17 7.36 7.87
CA THR A 71 -8.11 8.79 8.19
C THR A 71 -8.15 9.67 6.93
N PHE A 72 -7.49 9.25 5.84
CA PHE A 72 -7.48 9.99 4.57
C PHE A 72 -8.85 9.96 3.85
N HIS A 73 -9.59 8.86 3.94
CA HIS A 73 -10.97 8.81 3.42
C HIS A 73 -11.93 9.66 4.25
N LEU A 74 -11.77 9.68 5.58
CA LEU A 74 -12.57 10.55 6.46
C LEU A 74 -12.34 12.04 6.18
N GLN A 75 -11.13 12.45 5.79
CA GLN A 75 -10.85 13.84 5.39
C GLN A 75 -11.47 14.22 4.05
N LYS A 76 -11.58 13.30 3.09
CA LYS A 76 -12.24 13.58 1.79
C LYS A 76 -13.76 13.68 1.90
N GLU A 77 -14.36 13.05 2.90
CA GLU A 77 -15.81 13.15 3.16
C GLU A 77 -16.19 14.40 3.97
N TYR A 78 -15.20 15.10 4.55
CA TYR A 78 -15.35 16.29 5.38
C TYR A 78 -14.76 17.55 4.70
N ASP A 79 -14.94 17.74 3.40
CA ASP A 79 -14.80 19.07 2.80
C ASP A 79 -16.06 19.87 3.15
N PRO A 80 -16.03 20.84 4.09
CA PRO A 80 -17.18 21.70 4.31
C PRO A 80 -17.40 22.52 3.03
N ILE A 81 -18.62 22.43 2.48
CA ILE A 81 -19.10 23.35 1.46
C ILE A 81 -18.98 24.75 2.06
N LEU A 82 -17.91 25.48 1.72
CA LEU A 82 -17.76 26.88 2.05
C LEU A 82 -18.74 27.65 1.15
N PRO A 83 -19.78 28.30 1.70
CA PRO A 83 -20.58 29.21 0.91
C PRO A 83 -19.70 30.39 0.49
N LYS A 84 -19.70 30.70 -0.81
CA LYS A 84 -19.29 32.01 -1.32
C LYS A 84 -20.49 32.95 -1.26
#